data_AF-A0A7I0J6M5-F1
#
_entry.id   AF-A0A7I0J6M5-F1
#
_cell.length_a   1.000
_cell.length_b   1.000
_cell.length_c   1.000
_cell.angle_alpha   90.00
_cell.angle_beta   90.00
_cell.angle_gamma   90.00
#
_symmetry.space_group_name_H-M   'P 1'
#
loop_
_entity.id
_entity.type
_entity.pdbx_description
1 polymer ?
#
loop_
_entity_poly.entity_id
_entity_poly.type
_entity_poly.pdbx_seq_one_letter_code
_entity_poly.pdbx_strand_id
1 'polypeptide(L)'
;QPRDGGPELSCSRVEPSYVTVILGPKGPATLIKNPGEQGCCGDVTKLGYGNSWSQGPFSCQSSTKGLSCTGSNGHGFFLSKAKVSAK
;
A
#
# COMPACT_ATOMS: atom_id res chain seq x y z
N GLN A 1 -6.36 4.85 15.35
CA GLN A 1 -5.12 4.26 15.89
C GLN A 1 -4.76 3.05 15.04
N PRO A 2 -3.47 2.77 14.82
CA PRO A 2 -3.02 1.55 14.14
C PRO A 2 -3.62 0.31 14.80
N ARG A 3 -4.02 -0.70 14.01
CA ARG A 3 -4.64 -1.93 14.53
C ARG A 3 -3.76 -2.65 15.55
N ASP A 4 -2.45 -2.62 15.33
CA ASP A 4 -1.47 -3.34 16.16
C ASP A 4 -0.62 -2.42 17.06
N GLY A 5 -0.94 -1.11 17.12
CA GLY A 5 -0.19 -0.14 17.93
C GLY A 5 1.22 0.23 17.41
N GLY A 6 1.60 -0.26 16.22
CA GLY A 6 2.86 0.04 15.53
C GLY A 6 2.68 0.90 14.27
N PRO A 7 3.77 1.19 13.53
CA PRO A 7 3.69 1.88 12.25
C PRO A 7 2.87 1.06 11.25
N GLU A 8 2.02 1.72 10.47
CA GLU A 8 1.20 1.10 9.42
C GLU A 8 1.29 1.92 8.13
N LEU A 9 1.40 1.21 7.00
CA LEU A 9 1.26 1.78 5.68
C LEU A 9 -0.11 1.37 5.11
N SER A 10 -0.94 2.37 4.82
CA SER A 10 -2.21 2.18 4.13
C SER A 10 -2.09 2.66 2.68
N CYS A 11 -2.51 1.83 1.73
CA CYS A 11 -2.50 2.16 0.31
C CYS A 11 -3.85 1.83 -0.32
N SER A 12 -4.51 2.83 -0.89
CA SER A 12 -5.81 2.68 -1.52
C SER A 12 -5.70 2.80 -3.05
N ARG A 13 -6.41 1.94 -3.77
CA ARG A 13 -6.61 2.03 -5.22
C ARG A 13 -8.09 2.24 -5.46
N VAL A 14 -8.45 3.34 -6.10
CA VAL A 14 -9.85 3.69 -6.41
C VAL A 14 -10.33 2.96 -7.66
N GLU A 15 -9.55 3.00 -8.74
CA GLU A 15 -9.89 2.36 -10.02
C GLU A 15 -8.90 1.24 -10.41
N PRO A 16 -9.36 0.16 -11.07
CA PRO A 16 -10.74 -0.12 -11.51
C PRO A 16 -11.64 -0.70 -10.41
N SER A 17 -11.08 -0.98 -9.23
CA SER A 17 -11.85 -1.48 -8.09
C SER A 17 -11.27 -0.93 -6.81
N TYR A 18 -12.19 -0.59 -5.92
CA TYR A 18 -11.89 0.11 -4.69
C TYR A 18 -11.39 -0.85 -3.62
N VAL A 19 -10.11 -0.73 -3.32
CA VAL A 19 -9.43 -1.57 -2.33
C VAL A 19 -8.52 -0.72 -1.46
N THR A 20 -8.33 -1.15 -0.22
CA THR A 20 -7.28 -0.66 0.67
C THR A 20 -6.41 -1.84 1.09
N VAL A 21 -5.10 -1.68 0.98
CA VAL A 21 -4.11 -2.62 1.48
C VAL A 21 -3.41 -2.00 2.67
N ILE A 22 -3.42 -2.71 3.81
CA ILE A 22 -2.76 -2.28 5.04
C ILE A 22 -1.57 -3.18 5.30
N LEU A 23 -0.40 -2.58 5.44
CA LEU A 23 0.84 -3.26 5.80
C LEU A 23 1.24 -2.82 7.21
N GLY A 24 1.09 -3.74 8.16
CA GLY A 24 1.52 -3.56 9.54
C GLY A 24 2.98 -3.96 9.79
N PRO A 25 3.44 -3.84 11.04
CA PRO A 25 4.82 -4.18 11.42
C PRO A 25 5.11 -5.68 11.35
N LYS A 26 4.08 -6.53 11.38
CA LYS A 26 4.18 -8.00 11.38
C LYS A 26 3.05 -8.61 10.54
N GLY A 27 3.26 -9.84 10.10
CA GLY A 27 2.27 -10.63 9.37
C GLY A 27 2.06 -10.16 7.92
N PRO A 28 1.27 -10.90 7.14
CA PRO A 28 0.98 -10.53 5.76
C PRO A 28 0.16 -9.24 5.69
N ALA A 29 0.24 -8.53 4.56
CA ALA A 29 -0.61 -7.37 4.34
C ALA A 29 -2.11 -7.75 4.35
N THR A 30 -2.96 -6.89 4.88
CA THR A 30 -4.42 -7.08 4.86
C THR A 30 -5.04 -6.39 3.66
N LEU A 31 -5.83 -7.13 2.88
CA LEU A 31 -6.62 -6.58 1.77
C LEU A 31 -8.07 -6.36 2.20
N ILE A 32 -8.54 -5.11 2.12
CA ILE A 32 -9.92 -4.71 2.35
C ILE A 32 -10.54 -4.38 1.00
N LYS A 33 -11.64 -5.07 0.65
CA LYS A 33 -12.43 -4.80 -0.55
C LYS A 33 -13.60 -3.89 -0.18
N ASN A 34 -13.88 -2.89 -1.00
CA ASN A 34 -14.95 -1.90 -0.76
C ASN A 34 -14.83 -1.25 0.63
N PRO A 35 -13.73 -0.54 0.93
CA PRO A 35 -13.43 0.02 2.27
C PRO A 35 -14.38 1.14 2.72
N GLY A 36 -15.49 1.39 2.01
CA GLY A 36 -16.37 2.53 2.22
C GLY A 36 -15.76 3.82 1.66
N GLU A 37 -16.16 4.95 2.22
CA GLU A 37 -15.59 6.25 1.87
C GLU A 37 -14.12 6.33 2.31
N GLN A 38 -13.26 6.94 1.49
CA GLN A 38 -11.92 7.34 1.91
C GLN A 38 -11.77 8.84 1.70
N GLY A 39 -10.91 9.46 2.50
CA GLY A 39 -10.60 10.87 2.37
C GLY A 39 -10.20 11.23 0.94
N CYS A 40 -10.74 12.35 0.44
CA CYS A 40 -10.45 12.83 -0.90
C CYS A 40 -8.94 12.98 -1.11
N CYS A 41 -8.49 12.57 -2.29
CA CYS A 41 -7.12 12.71 -2.77
C CYS A 41 -6.72 14.20 -2.78
N GLY A 42 -6.20 14.71 -1.65
CA GLY A 42 -5.58 16.04 -1.58
C GLY A 42 -4.29 16.09 -2.39
N ASP A 43 -3.57 17.21 -2.30
CA ASP A 43 -2.23 17.34 -2.91
C ASP A 43 -1.28 16.27 -2.37
N VAL A 44 -1.17 15.17 -3.12
CA VAL A 44 -0.31 14.04 -2.79
C VAL A 44 0.96 14.13 -3.61
N THR A 45 2.10 13.96 -2.93
CA THR A 45 3.39 13.77 -3.59
C THR A 45 3.33 12.51 -4.45
N LYS A 46 3.52 12.68 -5.76
CA LYS A 46 3.48 11.57 -6.72
C LYS A 46 4.80 10.82 -6.72
N LEU A 47 4.75 9.51 -6.52
CA LEU A 47 5.89 8.62 -6.74
C LEU A 47 5.94 8.17 -8.20
N GLY A 48 6.74 8.86 -9.02
CA GLY A 48 6.90 8.54 -10.44
C GLY A 48 7.47 7.14 -10.68
N TYR A 49 7.20 6.55 -11.85
CA TYR A 49 7.74 5.23 -12.21
C TYR A 49 9.27 5.22 -12.23
N GLY A 50 9.84 4.07 -11.83
CA GLY A 50 11.29 3.89 -11.67
C GLY A 50 11.83 4.37 -10.33
N ASN A 51 11.03 5.10 -9.55
CA ASN A 51 11.45 5.62 -8.26
C ASN A 51 10.99 4.71 -7.11
N SER A 52 11.73 4.82 -6.00
CA SER A 52 11.38 4.21 -4.74
C SER A 52 11.13 5.27 -3.68
N TRP A 53 10.26 4.96 -2.74
CA TRP A 53 9.98 5.74 -1.55
C TRP A 53 10.19 4.85 -0.33
N SER A 54 10.76 5.41 0.73
CA SER A 54 10.91 4.71 2.00
C SER A 54 10.55 5.64 3.15
N GLN A 55 9.79 5.13 4.12
CA GLN A 55 9.50 5.82 5.37
C GLN A 55 9.37 4.80 6.49
N GLY A 56 10.17 5.00 7.55
CA GLY A 56 10.25 4.05 8.66
C GLY A 56 10.59 2.63 8.17
N PRO A 57 9.81 1.60 8.56
CA PRO A 57 10.07 0.21 8.17
C PRO A 57 9.64 -0.13 6.75
N PHE A 58 9.02 0.82 6.03
CA PHE A 58 8.39 0.55 4.75
C PHE A 58 9.22 1.08 3.60
N SER A 59 9.30 0.27 2.54
CA SER A 59 9.84 0.68 1.25
C SER A 59 8.88 0.31 0.15
N CYS A 60 8.65 1.22 -0.80
CA CYS A 60 7.80 1.03 -1.96
C CYS A 60 8.56 1.37 -3.23
N GLN A 61 8.41 0.54 -4.25
CA GLN A 61 8.97 0.75 -5.58
C GLN A 61 7.85 0.89 -6.60
N SER A 62 7.85 2.02 -7.33
CA SER A 62 6.89 2.32 -8.38
C SER A 62 7.42 1.85 -9.73
N SER A 63 6.63 1.05 -10.44
CA SER A 63 6.95 0.59 -11.79
C SER A 63 5.73 0.68 -12.69
N THR A 64 5.94 0.60 -13.99
CA THR A 64 4.84 0.53 -14.98
C THR A 64 3.96 -0.72 -14.80
N LYS A 65 4.48 -1.77 -14.14
CA LYS A 65 3.71 -2.98 -13.82
C LYS A 65 2.81 -2.81 -12.59
N GLY A 66 3.17 -1.91 -11.68
CA GLY A 66 2.49 -1.68 -10.41
C GLY A 66 3.42 -1.18 -9.31
N LEU A 67 2.84 -0.95 -8.14
CA LEU A 67 3.50 -0.56 -6.91
C LEU A 67 3.77 -1.80 -6.05
N SER A 68 5.04 -2.01 -5.69
CA SER A 68 5.44 -3.05 -4.74
C SER A 68 5.85 -2.39 -3.44
N CYS A 69 5.28 -2.78 -2.31
CA CYS A 69 5.67 -2.28 -0.98
C CYS A 69 6.06 -3.43 -0.06
N THR A 70 7.10 -3.23 0.75
CA THR A 70 7.65 -4.21 1.69
C THR A 70 7.89 -3.58 3.05
N GLY A 71 7.67 -4.36 4.11
CA GLY A 71 8.02 -4.02 5.49
C GLY A 71 9.33 -4.68 5.93
N SER A 72 9.72 -4.44 7.19
CA SER A 72 11.01 -4.88 7.76
C SER A 72 11.30 -6.38 7.70
N ASN A 73 10.28 -7.23 7.58
CA ASN A 73 10.44 -8.69 7.64
C ASN A 73 10.12 -9.38 6.30
N GLY A 74 10.16 -8.64 5.19
CA GLY A 74 10.01 -9.19 3.82
C GLY A 74 8.56 -9.43 3.38
N HIS A 75 7.59 -9.38 4.32
CA HIS A 75 6.16 -9.29 4.04
C HIS A 75 5.81 -7.96 3.37
N GLY A 76 4.69 -7.91 2.67
CA GLY A 76 4.38 -6.77 1.81
C GLY A 76 3.16 -6.96 0.93
N PHE A 77 3.04 -6.10 -0.06
CA PHE A 77 1.99 -6.22 -1.05
C PHE A 77 2.44 -5.72 -2.42
N PHE A 78 1.67 -6.12 -3.42
CA PHE A 78 1.73 -5.58 -4.77
C PHE A 78 0.36 -5.08 -5.18
N LEU A 79 0.34 -3.90 -5.80
CA LEU A 79 -0.86 -3.20 -6.23
C LEU A 79 -0.67 -2.67 -7.65
N SER A 80 -1.53 -3.09 -8.58
CA SER A 80 -1.57 -2.55 -9.95
C SER A 80 -3.01 -2.32 -10.38
N LYS A 81 -3.28 -1.89 -11.62
CA LYS A 81 -4.67 -1.88 -12.13
C LYS A 81 -5.24 -3.30 -12.30
N ALA A 82 -4.40 -4.26 -12.66
CA ALA A 82 -4.82 -5.62 -13.01
C ALA A 82 -5.01 -6.53 -11.79
N LYS A 83 -4.19 -6.39 -10.74
CA LYS A 83 -4.25 -7.28 -9.58
C LYS A 83 -3.79 -6.62 -8.28
N VAL A 84 -4.18 -7.25 -7.19
CA VAL A 84 -3.73 -6.95 -5.83
C VAL A 84 -3.28 -8.25 -5.19
N SER A 85 -2.13 -8.27 -4.53
CA SER A 85 -1.68 -9.43 -3.77
C SER A 85 -0.98 -9.00 -2.49
N ALA A 86 -1.31 -9.66 -1.39
CA ALA A 86 -0.61 -9.55 -0.12
C ALA A 86 0.29 -10.78 0.09
N LYS A 87 1.45 -10.57 0.71
CA LYS A 87 2.40 -11.61 1.11
C LYS A 87 2.89 -11.36 2.52
#